data_AF-A0A0H3ZS94-F1
#
_entry.id   AF-A0A0H3ZS94-F1
#
_cell.length_a   1.000
_cell.length_b   1.000
_cell.length_c   1.000
_cell.angle_alpha   90.00
_cell.angle_beta   90.00
_cell.angle_gamma   90.00
#
_symmetry.space_group_name_H-M   'P 1'
#
loop_
_entity.id
_entity.type
_entity.pdbx_description
1 polymer ?
#
loop_
_entity_poly.entity_id
_entity_poly.type
_entity_poly.pdbx_seq_one_letter_code
_entity_poly.pdbx_strand_id
1 'polypeptide(L)' 'MTYQEWVDKIGFPKAVVLLGYPESTLRMWYGFHRFPRPRQLVVILNKSGGLLDLERWVRDFESKRQTITKAA' A
#
# COMPACT_ATOMS: atom_id res chain seq x y z
N MET A 1 1.69 8.39 7.38
CA MET A 1 0.45 7.60 7.17
C MET A 1 0.79 6.34 6.36
N THR A 2 0.03 5.25 6.48
CA THR A 2 0.22 4.06 5.63
C THR A 2 -0.38 4.28 4.24
N TYR A 3 -0.10 3.36 3.31
CA TYR A 3 -0.75 3.39 1.99
C TYR A 3 -2.27 3.27 2.08
N GLN A 4 -2.78 2.43 2.97
CA GLN A 4 -4.22 2.28 3.18
C GLN A 4 -4.84 3.62 3.58
N GLU A 5 -4.28 4.28 4.60
CA GLU A 5 -4.73 5.59 5.08
C GLU A 5 -4.66 6.67 3.98
N TRP A 6 -3.61 6.65 3.18
CA TRP A 6 -3.46 7.58 2.05
C TRP A 6 -4.54 7.34 0.98
N VAL A 7 -4.79 6.09 0.61
CA VAL A 7 -5.84 5.72 -0.34
C VAL A 7 -7.22 6.10 0.20
N ASP A 8 -7.51 5.86 1.48
CA ASP A 8 -8.77 6.25 2.12
C ASP A 8 -8.98 7.77 2.06
N LYS A 9 -7.90 8.54 2.24
CA LYS A 9 -7.94 10.01 2.16
C LYS A 9 -8.22 10.55 0.75
N ILE A 10 -7.60 9.97 -0.29
CA ILE A 10 -7.75 10.48 -1.66
C ILE A 10 -8.89 9.83 -2.45
N GLY A 11 -9.41 8.71 -1.94
CA GLY A 11 -10.39 7.85 -2.61
C GLY A 11 -9.72 6.84 -3.55
N PHE A 12 -10.21 5.60 -3.49
CA PHE A 12 -9.68 4.49 -4.30
C PHE A 12 -9.69 4.76 -5.81
N PRO A 13 -10.76 5.29 -6.43
CA PRO A 13 -10.76 5.60 -7.88
C PRO A 13 -9.66 6.60 -8.27
N LYS A 14 -9.40 7.59 -7.41
CA LYS A 14 -8.34 8.58 -7.65
C LYS A 14 -6.96 7.95 -7.53
N ALA A 15 -6.76 7.02 -6.59
CA ALA A 15 -5.51 6.27 -6.47
C ALA A 15 -5.21 5.45 -7.72
N VAL A 16 -6.23 4.82 -8.33
CA VAL A 16 -6.11 4.08 -9.60
C VAL A 16 -5.57 5.00 -10.71
N VAL A 17 -6.20 6.16 -10.89
CA VAL A 17 -5.80 7.13 -11.93
C VAL A 17 -4.39 7.69 -11.66
N LEU A 18 -4.07 8.04 -10.41
CA LEU A 18 -2.78 8.65 -10.06
C LEU A 18 -1.60 7.69 -10.19
N LEU A 19 -1.80 6.42 -9.84
CA LEU A 19 -0.73 5.42 -9.82
C LEU A 19 -0.62 4.65 -11.15
N GLY A 20 -1.69 4.59 -11.93
CA GLY A 20 -1.69 3.93 -13.24
C GLY A 20 -1.49 2.41 -13.18
N TYR A 21 -1.76 1.79 -12.03
CA TYR A 21 -1.70 0.34 -11.85
C TYR A 21 -3.10 -0.28 -11.92
N PRO A 22 -3.21 -1.57 -12.29
CA PRO A 22 -4.48 -2.28 -12.25
C PRO A 22 -5.10 -2.24 -10.85
N GLU A 23 -6.41 -2.07 -10.79
CA GLU A 23 -7.17 -2.03 -9.53
C GLU A 23 -6.91 -3.26 -8.66
N SER A 24 -6.83 -4.45 -9.24
CA SER A 24 -6.50 -5.69 -8.51
C SER A 24 -5.16 -5.60 -7.78
N THR A 25 -4.15 -4.98 -8.40
CA THR A 25 -2.83 -4.79 -7.80
C THR A 25 -2.90 -3.80 -6.64
N LEU A 26 -3.62 -2.69 -6.82
CA LEU A 26 -3.80 -1.69 -5.77
C LEU A 26 -4.58 -2.24 -4.58
N ARG A 27 -5.58 -3.09 -4.81
CA ARG A 27 -6.33 -3.80 -3.75
C ARG A 27 -5.43 -4.75 -2.97
N MET A 28 -4.50 -5.45 -3.62
CA MET A 28 -3.54 -6.32 -2.93
C MET A 28 -2.63 -5.54 -1.97
N TRP A 29 -2.19 -4.34 -2.37
CA TRP A 29 -1.38 -3.47 -1.50
C TRP A 29 -2.21 -2.85 -0.38
N TYR A 30 -3.43 -2.42 -0.69
CA TYR A 30 -4.38 -1.85 0.25
C TYR A 30 -4.74 -2.84 1.36
N GLY A 31 -5.03 -4.08 0.98
CA GLY A 31 -5.36 -5.17 1.90
C GLY A 31 -4.16 -5.81 2.59
N PHE A 32 -2.93 -5.33 2.36
CA PHE A 32 -1.70 -5.94 2.86
C PHE A 32 -1.50 -7.41 2.45
N HIS A 33 -2.12 -7.85 1.35
CA HIS A 33 -1.88 -9.18 0.80
C HIS A 33 -0.52 -9.26 0.10
N ARG A 34 -0.01 -8.13 -0.37
CA ARG A 34 1.29 -8.03 -1.03
C ARG A 34 1.93 -6.69 -0.74
N PHE A 35 3.25 -6.68 -0.59
CA PHE A 35 4.02 -5.44 -0.56
C PHE A 35 4.44 -5.01 -1.98
N PRO A 36 4.38 -3.71 -2.33
CA PRO A 36 4.85 -3.23 -3.63
C PRO A 36 6.34 -3.55 -3.86
N ARG A 37 6.73 -3.85 -5.10
CA ARG A 37 8.14 -3.99 -5.46
C ARG A 37 8.84 -2.62 -5.45
N PRO A 38 10.19 -2.55 -5.33
CA PRO A 38 10.91 -1.28 -5.20
C PRO A 38 10.54 -0.21 -6.24
N ARG A 39 10.44 -0.58 -7.53
CA ARG A 39 10.04 0.35 -8.60
C ARG A 39 8.64 0.94 -8.40
N GLN A 40 7.69 0.12 -7.96
CA GLN A 40 6.31 0.54 -7.69
C GLN A 40 6.27 1.44 -6.46
N LEU A 41 7.06 1.09 -5.44
CA LEU A 41 7.17 1.86 -4.21
C LEU A 41 7.64 3.28 -4.48
N VAL A 42 8.65 3.47 -5.33
CA VAL A 42 9.13 4.80 -5.74
C VAL A 42 8.01 5.62 -6.38
N VAL A 43 7.21 5.02 -7.27
CA VAL A 43 6.06 5.71 -7.89
C VAL A 43 5.04 6.13 -6.84
N ILE A 44 4.69 5.23 -5.92
CA ILE A 44 3.71 5.50 -4.85
C ILE A 44 4.22 6.62 -3.94
N LEU A 45 5.49 6.57 -3.49
CA LEU A 45 6.10 7.59 -2.64
C LEU A 45 6.08 8.95 -3.33
N ASN A 46 6.49 9.02 -4.60
CA ASN A 46 6.50 10.26 -5.38
C ASN A 46 5.07 10.84 -5.55
N LYS A 47 4.10 10.01 -5.93
CA LYS A 47 2.71 10.44 -6.15
C LYS A 47 1.97 10.77 -4.86
N SER A 48 2.39 10.20 -3.74
CA SER A 48 1.87 10.54 -2.41
C SER A 48 2.46 11.84 -1.85
N GLY A 49 3.48 12.42 -2.50
CA GLY A 49 4.16 13.63 -2.03
C GLY A 49 4.98 13.40 -0.75
N GLY A 50 5.50 12.18 -0.54
CA GLY A 50 6.27 11.84 0.67
C GLY A 50 5.45 11.73 1.96
N LEU A 51 4.11 11.74 1.87
CA LEU A 51 3.23 11.64 3.04
C LEU A 51 3.22 10.24 3.69
N LEU A 52 3.69 9.25 2.94
CA LEU A 52 3.72 7.87 3.38
C LEU A 52 4.87 7.61 4.35
N ASP A 53 4.52 7.04 5.49
CA ASP A 53 5.47 6.49 6.43
C ASP A 53 5.77 5.05 6.00
N LEU A 54 6.88 4.89 5.30
CA LEU A 54 7.29 3.60 4.74
C LEU A 54 7.61 2.59 5.86
N GLU A 55 8.26 3.04 6.93
CA GLU A 55 8.66 2.16 8.02
C GLU A 55 7.43 1.58 8.72
N ARG A 56 6.45 2.44 9.06
CA ARG A 56 5.18 1.99 9.63
C ARG A 56 4.44 1.05 8.68
N TRP A 57 4.39 1.37 7.38
CA TRP A 57 3.73 0.49 6.42
C TRP A 57 4.37 -0.90 6.34
N VAL A 58 5.70 -0.99 6.36
CA VAL A 58 6.43 -2.27 6.40
C VAL A 58 6.13 -3.05 7.68
N ARG A 59 6.19 -2.39 8.84
CA ARG A 59 5.88 -3.01 10.14
C ARG A 59 4.46 -3.56 10.19
N ASP A 60 3.48 -2.81 9.70
CA ASP A 60 2.07 -3.22 9.65
C ASP A 60 1.85 -4.39 8.69
N PHE A 61 2.52 -4.39 7.52
CA PHE A 61 2.49 -5.50 6.57
C PHE A 61 3.04 -6.79 7.17
N GLU A 62 4.21 -6.72 7.81
CA GLU A 62 4.84 -7.88 8.43
C GLU A 62 4.03 -8.42 9.60
N SER A 63 3.43 -7.54 10.41
CA SER A 63 2.57 -7.93 11.52
C SER A 63 1.34 -8.69 11.03
N LYS A 64 0.65 -8.19 9.99
CA LYS A 64 -0.50 -8.88 9.38
C LYS A 64 -0.11 -10.22 8.76
N ARG A 65 1.05 -10.29 8.10
CA ARG A 65 1.58 -11.52 7.51
C ARG A 65 1.81 -12.61 8.57
N GLN A 66 2.41 -12.25 9.70
CA GLN A 66 2.65 -13.19 10.81
C GLN A 66 1.36 -13.70 11.45
N THR A 67 0.33 -12.86 11.57
CA THR A 67 -0.98 -13.28 12.10
C THR A 67 -1.63 -14.34 11.20
N ILE A 68 -1.56 -14.17 9.88
CA ILE A 68 -2.10 -15.15 8.92
C ILE A 68 -1.33 -16.47 9.03
N THR A 69 0.01 -16.43 9.12
CA THR A 69 0.83 -17.64 9.25
C THR A 69 0.59 -18.38 10.56
N LYS A 70 0.29 -17.69 11.66
CA LYS A 70 0.01 -18.34 12.95
C LYS A 70 -1.40 -18.92 13.07
N ALA A 71 -2.33 -18.51 12.22
CA ALA A 71 -3.71 -18.97 12.20
C ALA A 71 -3.96 -20.15 11.23
N ALA A 72 -2.94 -20.55 10.48
CA ALA A 72 -2.94 -21.68 9.55
C ALA A 72 -2.15 -22.86 10.13
#